data_AF-A0A210PNV3-F1
#
_entry.id   AF-A0A210PNV3-F1
#
_cell.length_a   1.000
_cell.length_b   1.000
_cell.length_c   1.000
_cell.angle_alpha   90.00
_cell.angle_beta   90.00
_cell.angle_gamma   90.00
#
_symmetry.space_group_name_H-M   'P 1'
#
loop_
_entity.id
_entity.type
_entity.pdbx_description
1 polymer ?
#
loop_
_entity_poly.entity_id
_entity_poly.type
_entity_poly.pdbx_seq_one_letter_code
_entity_poly.pdbx_strand_id
1 'polypeptide(L)'
;MTWRPKAVCRLIVTRRSEAVCQLTVTWRPKAVCNLAVTWRPKAVCRLIVTRRSEAVCHLTVPWRPKAVCHLIVTRRSEAVCHLTLTWRPKAVCRLTVTWRPKALCHLTVTWKLATLLLHGDLRLYATLL
;
A
#
# COMPACT_ATOMS: atom_id res chain seq x y z
N MET A 1 -1.19 -10.40 -9.17
CA MET A 1 -2.42 -11.06 -8.66
C MET A 1 -3.56 -10.05 -8.66
N THR A 2 -4.75 -10.47 -9.10
CA THR A 2 -5.97 -9.66 -9.07
C THR A 2 -7.04 -10.38 -8.25
N TRP A 3 -7.69 -9.67 -7.32
CA TRP A 3 -8.71 -10.27 -6.46
C TRP A 3 -9.96 -9.39 -6.32
N ARG A 4 -11.15 -10.01 -6.45
CA ARG A 4 -12.45 -9.33 -6.56
C ARG A 4 -13.55 -10.01 -5.70
N PRO A 5 -13.51 -9.82 -4.37
CA PRO A 5 -14.51 -10.40 -3.48
C PRO A 5 -15.86 -9.67 -3.59
N LYS A 6 -16.95 -10.45 -3.48
CA LYS A 6 -18.34 -9.95 -3.47
C LYS A 6 -18.97 -9.87 -2.07
N ALA A 7 -18.32 -10.42 -1.05
CA ALA A 7 -18.80 -10.46 0.34
C ALA A 7 -17.72 -9.93 1.31
N VAL A 8 -17.97 -10.01 2.62
CA VAL A 8 -16.97 -9.67 3.65
C VAL A 8 -15.72 -10.52 3.47
N CYS A 9 -14.56 -9.87 3.50
CA CYS A 9 -13.37 -10.51 2.96
C CYS A 9 -12.07 -10.14 3.71
N ARG A 10 -11.15 -11.10 3.80
CA ARG A 10 -9.80 -10.87 4.31
C ARG A 10 -8.78 -11.53 3.39
N LEU A 11 -7.86 -10.73 2.85
CA LEU A 11 -6.74 -11.21 2.06
C LEU A 11 -5.42 -10.85 2.75
N ILE A 12 -4.56 -11.86 2.91
CA ILE A 12 -3.22 -11.69 3.45
C ILE A 12 -2.23 -12.15 2.37
N VAL A 13 -1.35 -11.24 1.97
CA VAL A 13 -0.26 -11.53 1.02
C VAL A 13 1.05 -11.38 1.78
N THR A 14 1.81 -12.47 1.88
CA THR A 14 3.15 -12.46 2.48
C THR A 14 4.16 -12.89 1.44
N ARG A 15 5.21 -12.09 1.24
CA ARG A 15 6.32 -12.48 0.36
C ARG A 15 7.67 -12.16 1.00
N ARG A 16 8.59 -13.11 0.84
CA ARG A 16 10.02 -12.94 1.11
C ARG A 16 10.75 -13.25 -0.20
N SER A 17 11.80 -12.49 -0.49
CA SER A 17 12.58 -12.70 -1.70
C SER A 17 14.01 -12.29 -1.48
N GLU A 18 14.93 -13.10 -2.00
CA GLU A 18 16.38 -12.88 -1.90
C GLU A 18 16.98 -12.32 -3.20
N ALA A 19 16.23 -12.39 -4.30
CA ALA A 19 16.60 -11.90 -5.61
C ALA A 19 15.77 -10.67 -6.02
N VAL A 20 16.07 -10.13 -7.21
CA VAL A 20 15.28 -9.04 -7.81
C VAL A 20 13.83 -9.46 -7.94
N CYS A 21 12.91 -8.62 -7.46
CA CYS A 21 11.53 -9.04 -7.31
C CYS A 21 10.49 -7.96 -7.57
N GLN A 22 9.47 -8.30 -8.33
CA GLN A 22 8.29 -7.48 -8.53
C GLN A 22 7.04 -8.17 -7.96
N LEU A 23 6.27 -7.42 -7.19
CA LEU A 23 4.95 -7.85 -6.71
C LEU A 23 3.91 -6.79 -7.09
N THR A 24 2.90 -7.24 -7.84
CA THR A 24 1.74 -6.41 -8.19
C THR A 24 0.48 -7.01 -7.59
N VAL A 25 -0.17 -6.25 -6.71
CA VAL A 25 -1.44 -6.61 -6.07
C VAL A 25 -2.51 -5.65 -6.57
N THR A 26 -3.49 -6.18 -7.29
CA THR A 26 -4.69 -5.43 -7.68
C THR A 26 -5.88 -5.94 -6.89
N TRP A 27 -6.51 -5.07 -6.12
CA TRP A 27 -7.61 -5.43 -5.24
C TRP A 27 -8.84 -4.58 -5.52
N ARG A 28 -9.97 -5.26 -5.78
CA ARG A 28 -11.24 -4.60 -6.12
C ARG A 28 -12.43 -5.16 -5.33
N PRO A 29 -12.53 -4.85 -4.02
CA PRO A 29 -13.65 -5.30 -3.21
C PRO A 29 -14.92 -4.45 -3.45
N LYS A 30 -16.07 -5.13 -3.45
CA LYS A 30 -17.40 -4.49 -3.46
C LYS A 30 -18.11 -4.50 -2.10
N ALA A 31 -17.48 -5.07 -1.07
CA ALA A 31 -18.02 -5.20 0.29
C ALA A 31 -16.94 -4.87 1.34
N VAL A 32 -17.28 -4.99 2.63
CA VAL A 32 -16.37 -4.71 3.74
C VAL A 32 -15.17 -5.65 3.73
N CYS A 33 -13.97 -5.09 3.71
CA CYS A 33 -12.82 -5.88 3.25
C CYS A 33 -11.48 -5.46 3.90
N ASN A 34 -10.61 -6.43 4.15
CA ASN A 34 -9.31 -6.20 4.77
C ASN A 34 -8.19 -6.80 3.93
N LEU A 35 -7.19 -5.99 3.57
CA LEU A 35 -5.99 -6.43 2.87
C LEU A 35 -4.75 -6.15 3.73
N ALA A 36 -4.00 -7.20 4.02
CA ALA A 36 -2.67 -7.09 4.63
C ALA A 36 -1.60 -7.56 3.63
N VAL A 37 -0.65 -6.70 3.30
CA VAL A 37 0.48 -7.04 2.41
C VAL A 37 1.78 -6.90 3.18
N THR A 38 2.38 -8.02 3.56
CA THR A 38 3.70 -8.05 4.19
C THR A 38 4.76 -8.40 3.16
N TRP A 39 5.73 -7.51 2.95
CA TRP A 39 6.80 -7.76 2.00
C TRP A 39 8.18 -7.46 2.59
N ARG A 40 9.09 -8.44 2.44
CA ARG A 40 10.46 -8.39 2.99
C ARG A 40 11.49 -8.81 1.93
N PRO A 41 11.83 -7.91 0.99
CA PRO A 41 12.87 -8.18 0.01
C PRO A 41 14.29 -7.94 0.59
N LYS A 42 15.25 -8.78 0.17
CA LYS A 42 16.68 -8.60 0.48
C LYS A 42 17.49 -7.96 -0.67
N ALA A 43 16.94 -7.91 -1.89
CA ALA A 43 17.57 -7.31 -3.07
C ALA A 43 16.67 -6.22 -3.71
N VAL A 44 17.01 -5.76 -4.93
CA VAL A 44 16.29 -4.68 -5.63
C VAL A 44 14.86 -5.09 -5.94
N CYS A 45 13.86 -4.36 -5.42
CA CYS A 45 12.48 -4.81 -5.55
C CYS A 45 11.44 -3.69 -5.73
N ARG A 46 10.37 -4.01 -6.47
CA ARG A 46 9.22 -3.11 -6.74
C ARG A 46 7.88 -3.67 -6.30
N LEU A 47 7.16 -2.97 -5.41
CA LEU A 47 5.79 -3.28 -5.01
C LEU A 47 4.85 -2.27 -5.62
N ILE A 48 3.82 -2.78 -6.28
CA ILE A 48 2.71 -1.98 -6.76
C ILE A 48 1.43 -2.53 -6.11
N VAL A 49 0.80 -1.71 -5.30
CA VAL A 49 -0.52 -2.00 -4.72
C VAL A 49 -1.52 -1.05 -5.36
N THR A 50 -2.45 -1.61 -6.14
CA THR A 50 -3.56 -0.86 -6.71
C THR A 50 -4.86 -1.31 -6.08
N ARG A 51 -5.62 -0.37 -5.53
CA ARG A 51 -6.93 -0.61 -4.95
C ARG A 51 -8.00 0.26 -5.60
N ARG A 52 -9.15 -0.36 -5.90
CA ARG A 52 -10.41 0.33 -6.19
C ARG A 52 -11.50 -0.27 -5.32
N SER A 53 -12.11 0.49 -4.43
CA SER A 53 -13.14 -0.03 -3.54
C SER A 53 -14.40 0.82 -3.55
N GLU A 54 -15.55 0.16 -3.64
CA GLU A 54 -16.88 0.76 -3.56
C GLU A 54 -17.43 0.75 -2.11
N ALA A 55 -16.76 0.06 -1.17
CA ALA A 55 -17.20 -0.14 0.21
C ALA A 55 -16.10 0.15 1.25
N VAL A 56 -16.42 -0.03 2.54
CA VAL A 56 -15.47 0.15 3.66
C VAL A 56 -14.31 -0.82 3.52
N CYS A 57 -13.06 -0.36 3.51
CA CYS A 57 -11.96 -1.33 3.58
C CYS A 57 -10.67 -0.80 4.21
N HIS A 58 -9.94 -1.70 4.85
CA HIS A 58 -8.65 -1.43 5.50
C HIS A 58 -7.51 -2.04 4.67
N LEU A 59 -6.42 -1.28 4.54
CA LEU A 59 -5.19 -1.74 3.92
C LEU A 59 -4.04 -1.54 4.90
N THR A 60 -3.33 -2.61 5.21
CA THR A 60 -2.12 -2.57 6.03
C THR A 60 -0.96 -3.09 5.20
N VAL A 61 0.11 -2.29 5.06
CA VAL A 61 1.30 -2.69 4.30
C VAL A 61 2.55 -2.53 5.17
N PRO A 62 2.97 -3.59 5.88
CA PRO A 62 4.27 -3.64 6.50
C PRO A 62 5.34 -3.94 5.45
N TRP A 63 6.27 -3.00 5.27
CA TRP A 63 7.36 -3.11 4.31
C TRP A 63 8.73 -2.94 4.97
N ARG A 64 9.58 -3.96 4.81
CA ARG A 64 10.92 -4.01 5.42
C ARG A 64 11.98 -4.43 4.41
N PRO A 65 12.32 -3.56 3.43
CA PRO A 65 13.37 -3.85 2.47
C PRO A 65 14.76 -3.71 3.09
N LYS A 66 15.68 -4.62 2.71
CA LYS A 66 17.10 -4.51 3.08
C LYS A 66 17.99 -3.90 1.98
N ALA A 67 17.45 -3.64 0.79
CA ALA A 67 18.16 -3.09 -0.38
C ALA A 67 17.31 -2.05 -1.12
N VAL A 68 17.74 -1.60 -2.31
CA VAL A 68 17.06 -0.56 -3.10
C VAL A 68 15.65 -0.97 -3.46
N CYS A 69 14.63 -0.22 -3.02
CA CYS A 69 13.25 -0.63 -3.30
C CYS A 69 12.29 0.51 -3.64
N HIS A 70 11.33 0.23 -4.52
CA HIS A 70 10.23 1.14 -4.86
C HIS A 70 8.88 0.57 -4.43
N LEU A 71 8.09 1.37 -3.70
CA LEU A 71 6.70 1.04 -3.38
C LEU A 71 5.80 2.13 -3.97
N ILE A 72 4.83 1.66 -4.77
CA ILE A 72 3.77 2.47 -5.34
C ILE A 72 2.46 1.97 -4.77
N VAL A 73 1.73 2.86 -4.11
CA VAL A 73 0.38 2.60 -3.62
C VAL A 73 -0.58 3.54 -4.31
N THR A 74 -1.52 2.98 -5.07
CA THR A 74 -2.59 3.74 -5.72
C THR A 74 -3.92 3.28 -5.16
N ARG A 75 -4.71 4.21 -4.63
CA ARG A 75 -6.05 3.93 -4.13
C ARG A 75 -7.08 4.86 -4.74
N ARG A 76 -8.20 4.25 -5.14
CA ARG A 76 -9.47 4.93 -5.39
C ARG A 76 -10.52 4.32 -4.46
N SER A 77 -11.25 5.14 -3.73
CA SER A 77 -12.34 4.65 -2.88
C SER A 77 -13.55 5.55 -2.98
N GLU A 78 -14.72 4.94 -3.03
CA GLU A 78 -16.00 5.65 -3.02
C GLU A 78 -16.63 5.71 -1.62
N ALA A 79 -16.06 4.97 -0.65
CA ALA A 79 -16.55 4.86 0.73
C ALA A 79 -15.40 4.95 1.76
N VAL A 80 -15.72 4.74 3.06
CA VAL A 80 -14.81 4.90 4.21
C VAL A 80 -13.57 4.00 4.13
N CYS A 81 -12.42 4.55 4.49
CA CYS A 81 -11.20 3.99 3.97
C CYS A 81 -9.97 4.26 4.85
N HIS A 82 -9.37 3.19 5.40
CA HIS A 82 -8.15 3.28 6.21
C HIS A 82 -6.94 2.69 5.45
N LEU A 83 -5.80 3.39 5.50
CA LEU A 83 -4.50 2.88 5.08
C LEU A 83 -3.48 3.06 6.20
N THR A 84 -2.85 1.96 6.57
CA THR A 84 -1.68 1.96 7.45
C THR A 84 -0.47 1.46 6.66
N LEU A 85 0.51 2.33 6.47
CA LEU A 85 1.81 2.00 5.90
C LEU A 85 2.85 1.99 7.00
N THR A 86 3.54 0.86 7.17
CA THR A 86 4.70 0.77 8.07
C THR A 86 5.94 0.50 7.25
N TRP A 87 6.87 1.44 7.25
CA TRP A 87 8.02 1.48 6.36
C TRP A 87 9.33 1.44 7.14
N ARG A 88 10.12 0.37 7.00
CA ARG A 88 11.39 0.22 7.74
C ARG A 88 12.53 -0.27 6.81
N PRO A 89 13.05 0.59 5.93
CA PRO A 89 14.12 0.28 5.01
C PRO A 89 15.46 0.32 5.73
N LYS A 90 16.40 -0.49 5.26
CA LYS A 90 17.82 -0.39 5.64
C LYS A 90 18.70 0.27 4.56
N ALA A 91 18.12 0.64 3.42
CA ALA A 91 18.81 1.19 2.25
C ALA A 91 17.91 2.21 1.51
N VAL A 92 18.38 2.73 0.37
CA VAL A 92 17.64 3.70 -0.47
C VAL A 92 16.28 3.15 -0.87
N CYS A 93 15.19 3.83 -0.50
CA CYS A 93 13.85 3.40 -0.91
C CYS A 93 12.99 4.59 -1.32
N ARG A 94 12.16 4.40 -2.35
CA ARG A 94 11.21 5.40 -2.85
C ARG A 94 9.78 4.97 -2.56
N LEU A 95 9.03 5.84 -1.87
CA LEU A 95 7.59 5.71 -1.64
C LEU A 95 6.84 6.65 -2.58
N THR A 96 5.81 6.14 -3.24
CA THR A 96 4.81 6.94 -3.93
C THR A 96 3.43 6.51 -3.51
N VAL A 97 2.65 7.44 -2.96
CA VAL A 97 1.26 7.21 -2.56
C VAL A 97 0.36 8.14 -3.37
N THR A 98 -0.57 7.56 -4.12
CA THR A 98 -1.62 8.28 -4.82
C THR A 98 -2.96 7.89 -4.23
N TRP A 99 -3.70 8.88 -3.75
CA TRP A 99 -4.96 8.66 -3.05
C TRP A 99 -6.07 9.51 -3.67
N ARG A 100 -7.19 8.87 -4.02
CA ARG A 100 -8.37 9.53 -4.59
C ARG A 100 -9.63 9.03 -3.92
N PRO A 101 -10.01 9.60 -2.77
CA PRO A 101 -11.21 9.24 -2.06
C PRO A 101 -12.38 10.13 -2.49
N LYS A 102 -13.59 9.58 -2.53
CA LYS A 102 -14.83 10.37 -2.63
C LYS A 102 -15.52 10.57 -1.26
N ALA A 103 -15.00 9.93 -0.21
CA ALA A 103 -15.58 9.91 1.15
C ALA A 103 -14.46 9.93 2.21
N LEU A 104 -14.83 9.81 3.49
CA LEU A 104 -13.91 9.91 4.64
C LEU A 104 -12.78 8.87 4.60
N CYS A 105 -11.54 9.32 4.72
CA CYS A 105 -10.37 8.46 4.64
C CYS A 105 -9.29 8.84 5.65
N HIS A 106 -8.67 7.82 6.24
CA HIS A 106 -7.56 7.95 7.17
C HIS A 106 -6.29 7.33 6.59
N LEU A 107 -5.21 8.11 6.60
CA LEU A 107 -3.88 7.67 6.18
C LEU A 107 -2.93 7.77 7.37
N THR A 108 -2.32 6.66 7.74
CA THR A 108 -1.24 6.60 8.71
C THR A 108 0.01 6.05 8.04
N VAL A 109 1.09 6.83 8.06
CA VAL A 109 2.39 6.41 7.55
C VAL A 109 3.40 6.49 8.69
N THR A 110 4.02 5.37 9.01
CA THR A 110 5.09 5.30 10.02
C THR A 110 6.38 4.87 9.36
N TRP A 111 7.46 5.62 9.56
CA TRP A 111 8.78 5.31 9.01
C TRP A 111 9.88 5.26 10.08
N LYS A 112 10.88 4.39 9.89
CA LYS A 112 12.13 4.35 10.68
C LYS A 112 13.32 4.33 9.72
N LEU A 113 14.26 5.25 9.89
CA LEU A 113 15.25 5.68 8.88
C LEU A 113 16.66 5.12 9.09
N ALA A 114 17.40 4.99 7.97
CA ALA A 114 18.86 4.91 7.92
C ALA A 114 19.46 5.92 6.91
N THR A 115 18.79 6.23 5.78
CA THR A 115 19.15 7.31 4.82
C THR A 115 17.97 7.54 3.85
N LEU A 116 17.71 8.77 3.37
CA LEU A 116 16.47 9.11 2.61
C LEU A 116 16.70 9.94 1.34
N LEU A 117 16.04 9.53 0.25
CA LEU A 117 15.63 10.41 -0.86
C LEU A 117 14.11 10.31 -1.00
N LEU A 118 13.39 11.29 -0.44
CA LEU A 118 11.95 11.42 -0.66
C LEU A 118 11.71 12.10 -2.01
N HIS A 119 10.97 11.43 -2.88
CA HIS A 119 10.30 12.05 -4.01
C HIS A 119 8.91 11.44 -4.08
N GLY A 120 7.97 12.07 -3.37
CA GLY A 120 6.59 11.65 -3.27
C GLY A 120 5.66 12.85 -3.30
N ASP A 121 4.97 13.04 -4.42
CA ASP A 121 3.82 13.94 -4.50
C ASP A 121 2.68 13.36 -3.65
N LEU A 122 2.52 13.86 -2.42
CA LEU A 122 1.33 13.61 -1.61
C LEU A 122 0.23 14.59 -2.06
N ARG A 123 -0.41 14.33 -3.20
CA ARG A 123 -1.59 15.12 -3.63
C ARG A 123 -2.81 14.69 -2.82
N LEU A 124 -3.03 15.36 -1.68
CA LEU A 124 -4.26 15.28 -0.90
C LEU A 124 -5.32 16.19 -1.55
N TYR A 125 -6.27 15.62 -2.27
CA TYR A 125 -7.53 16.31 -2.57
C TYR A 125 -8.52 15.89 -1.47
N ALA A 126 -8.45 16.56 -0.32
CA ALA A 126 -9.44 16.42 0.73
C ALA A 126 -10.29 17.68 0.73
N THR A 127 -11.53 17.58 0.23
CA THR A 127 -12.57 18.55 0.59
C THR A 127 -12.94 18.27 2.04
N LEU A 128 -12.60 19.22 2.91
CA LEU A 128 -13.02 19.25 4.32
C LEU A 128 -14.53 19.54 4.37
N LEU A 129 -15.29 18.67 5.02
CA LEU A 129 -16.48 19.04 5.78
C LEU A 129 -16.24 18.57 7.20
#